data_AF-A0A2V8HBT1-F1
#
_entry.id   AF-A0A2V8HBT1-F1
#
_cell.length_a   1.000
_cell.length_b   1.000
_cell.length_c   1.000
_cell.angle_alpha   90.00
_cell.angle_beta   90.00
_cell.angle_gamma   90.00
#
_symmetry.space_group_name_H-M   'P 1'
#
loop_
_entity.id
_entity.type
_entity.pdbx_description
1 polymer ?
#
loop_
_entity_poly.entity_id
_entity_poly.type
_entity_poly.pdbx_seq_one_letter_code
_entity_poly.pdbx_strand_id
1 'polypeptide(L)'
;AATRQHILDVFERLAKGNDGKLLGTSDGAYLDHPAGGCRMGSDPATSVCDSFGRAHDHDNLFVVGAPTLPTGGCTNATLTFVALTLRSAEAIARSV
;
A
#
# COMPACT_ATOMS: atom_id res chain seq x y z
N ALA A 1 -9.29 -13.72 -14.10
CA ALA A 1 -8.91 -14.62 -15.23
C ALA A 1 -7.78 -14.01 -16.07
N ALA A 2 -7.97 -12.84 -16.68
CA ALA A 2 -6.96 -12.22 -17.56
C ALA A 2 -5.61 -11.91 -16.86
N THR A 3 -5.62 -11.33 -15.66
CA THR A 3 -4.39 -11.00 -14.91
C THR A 3 -3.53 -12.23 -14.62
N ARG A 4 -4.17 -13.33 -14.19
CA ARG A 4 -3.48 -14.58 -13.91
C ARG A 4 -2.82 -15.15 -15.17
N GLN A 5 -3.57 -15.21 -16.27
CA GLN A 5 -3.03 -15.70 -17.54
C GLN A 5 -1.83 -14.85 -17.99
N HIS A 6 -1.94 -13.53 -17.92
CA HIS A 6 -0.85 -12.63 -18.27
C HIS A 6 0.43 -12.89 -17.44
N ILE A 7 0.29 -13.08 -16.12
CA ILE A 7 1.43 -13.41 -15.24
C ILE A 7 2.06 -14.74 -15.65
N LEU A 8 1.26 -15.77 -15.94
CA LEU A 8 1.76 -17.05 -16.41
C LEU A 8 2.48 -16.95 -17.76
N ASP A 9 1.95 -16.17 -18.70
CA ASP A 9 2.59 -15.93 -19.99
C ASP A 9 3.94 -15.21 -19.84
N VAL A 10 4.08 -14.32 -18.84
CA VAL A 10 5.37 -13.70 -18.49
C VAL A 10 6.33 -14.77 -17.97
N PHE A 11 5.91 -15.59 -17.01
CA PHE A 11 6.76 -16.63 -16.44
C PHE A 11 7.18 -17.68 -17.47
N GLU A 12 6.29 -18.05 -18.39
CA GLU A 12 6.62 -19.01 -19.44
C GLU A 12 7.63 -18.45 -20.45
N ARG A 13 7.52 -17.16 -20.79
CA ARG A 13 8.55 -16.48 -21.60
C ARG A 13 9.91 -16.46 -20.90
N LEU A 14 9.94 -16.17 -19.59
CA LEU A 14 11.18 -16.18 -18.81
C LEU A 14 11.81 -17.58 -18.73
N ALA A 15 10.99 -18.62 -18.57
CA ALA A 15 11.47 -20.01 -18.54
C ALA A 15 12.05 -20.43 -19.90
N LYS A 16 11.31 -20.21 -21.00
CA LYS A 16 11.75 -20.55 -22.36
C LYS A 16 13.04 -19.82 -22.76
N GLY A 17 13.19 -18.56 -22.32
CA GLY A 17 14.42 -17.78 -22.56
C GLY A 17 15.68 -18.36 -21.92
N ASN A 18 15.54 -19.33 -21.01
CA ASN A 18 16.64 -20.01 -20.33
C ASN A 18 16.62 -21.54 -20.56
N ASP A 19 16.04 -22.01 -21.67
CA ASP A 19 15.83 -23.44 -21.99
C ASP A 19 15.09 -24.21 -20.87
N GLY A 20 14.33 -23.49 -20.05
CA GLY A 20 13.58 -24.00 -18.92
C GLY A 20 12.10 -24.21 -19.22
N LYS A 21 11.40 -24.81 -18.25
CA LYS A 21 9.95 -24.97 -18.24
C LYS A 21 9.39 -24.69 -16.86
N LEU A 22 8.14 -24.25 -16.79
CA LEU A 22 7.42 -24.12 -15.52
C LEU A 22 7.12 -25.53 -14.98
N LEU A 23 7.48 -25.78 -13.71
CA LEU A 23 7.27 -27.07 -13.05
C LEU A 23 6.00 -27.12 -12.20
N GLY A 24 5.57 -25.98 -11.69
CA GLY A 24 4.38 -25.86 -10.84
C GLY A 24 4.05 -24.39 -10.57
N THR A 25 2.80 -24.15 -10.20
CA THR A 25 2.30 -22.81 -9.86
C THR A 25 1.36 -22.92 -8.67
N SER A 26 1.33 -21.89 -7.83
CA SER A 26 0.44 -21.80 -6.67
C SER A 26 -0.02 -20.37 -6.49
N ASP A 27 -1.30 -20.21 -6.13
CA ASP A 27 -1.90 -18.92 -5.81
C ASP A 27 -2.27 -18.93 -4.31
N GLY A 28 -1.87 -17.90 -3.56
CA GLY A 28 -2.09 -17.79 -2.12
C GLY A 28 -2.80 -16.48 -1.74
N ALA A 29 -3.50 -16.47 -0.61
CA ALA A 29 -4.23 -15.31 -0.08
C ALA A 29 -3.48 -14.57 1.05
N TYR A 30 -2.18 -14.83 1.21
CA TYR A 30 -1.36 -14.21 2.24
C TYR A 30 -1.15 -12.71 1.96
N LEU A 31 -1.35 -11.86 2.96
CA LEU A 31 -1.22 -10.40 2.87
C LEU A 31 -0.17 -9.91 3.87
N ASP A 32 1.02 -9.55 3.38
CA ASP A 32 2.15 -9.07 4.20
C ASP A 32 2.17 -7.55 4.40
N HIS A 33 1.25 -6.83 3.74
CA HIS A 33 1.24 -5.36 3.67
C HIS A 33 -0.18 -4.78 3.90
N PRO A 34 -0.80 -5.02 5.07
CA PRO A 34 -2.11 -4.44 5.37
C PRO A 34 -2.02 -2.91 5.38
N ALA A 35 -2.86 -2.25 4.59
CA ALA A 35 -2.82 -0.80 4.40
C ALA A 35 -4.21 -0.24 4.03
N GLY A 36 -4.39 1.07 4.19
CA GLY A 36 -5.58 1.79 3.72
C GLY A 36 -6.84 1.69 4.57
N GLY A 37 -6.76 1.09 5.77
CA GLY A 37 -7.88 1.01 6.71
C GLY A 37 -8.40 2.38 7.19
N CYS A 38 -7.56 3.41 7.12
CA CYS A 38 -7.90 4.80 7.45
C CYS A 38 -7.34 5.73 6.37
N ARG A 39 -7.69 5.47 5.11
CA ARG A 39 -7.10 6.15 3.95
C ARG A 39 -7.07 7.68 4.10
N MET A 40 -5.97 8.28 3.66
CA MET A 40 -5.85 9.73 3.53
C MET A 40 -6.60 10.23 2.28
N GLY A 41 -7.09 11.47 2.34
CA GLY A 41 -7.73 12.15 1.22
C GLY A 41 -8.08 13.60 1.56
N SER A 42 -8.54 14.34 0.56
CA SER A 42 -8.95 15.75 0.73
C SER A 42 -10.43 15.92 1.03
N ASP A 43 -11.24 14.86 0.89
CA ASP A 43 -12.68 14.87 1.09
C ASP A 43 -13.06 14.03 2.32
N PRO A 44 -13.57 14.63 3.41
CA PRO A 44 -14.01 13.92 4.60
C PRO A 44 -15.14 12.90 4.36
N ALA A 45 -15.92 13.04 3.28
CA ALA A 45 -16.97 12.08 2.96
C ALA A 45 -16.42 10.76 2.40
N THR A 46 -15.16 10.75 1.93
CA THR A 46 -14.54 9.60 1.26
C THR A 46 -13.18 9.20 1.83
N SER A 47 -12.71 9.87 2.89
CA SER A 47 -11.43 9.61 3.56
C SER A 47 -11.51 9.86 5.06
N VAL A 48 -10.56 9.30 5.81
CA VAL A 48 -10.55 9.36 7.28
C VAL A 48 -9.67 10.49 7.81
N CYS A 49 -8.57 10.75 7.11
CA CYS A 49 -7.60 11.76 7.49
C CYS A 49 -7.12 12.56 6.28
N ASP A 50 -6.53 13.72 6.55
CA ASP A 50 -5.84 14.52 5.54
C ASP A 50 -4.50 13.89 5.10
N SER A 51 -3.78 14.56 4.20
CA SER A 51 -2.48 14.07 3.70
C SER A 51 -1.36 14.05 4.75
N PHE A 52 -1.54 14.69 5.90
CA PHE A 52 -0.60 14.63 7.02
C PHE A 52 -1.03 13.62 8.09
N GLY A 53 -2.15 12.95 7.90
CA GLY A 53 -2.69 11.96 8.83
C GLY A 53 -3.58 12.56 9.91
N ARG A 54 -3.91 13.85 9.88
CA ARG A 54 -4.85 14.46 10.84
C ARG A 54 -6.26 13.99 10.52
N ALA A 55 -7.00 13.52 11.53
CA ALA A 55 -8.39 13.11 11.33
C ALA A 55 -9.26 14.32 10.94
N HIS A 56 -10.20 14.13 10.02
CA HIS A 56 -11.05 15.23 9.56
C HIS A 56 -12.04 15.73 10.62
N ASP A 57 -12.39 14.87 11.57
CA ASP A 57 -13.39 15.11 12.60
C ASP A 57 -12.82 15.62 13.93
N HIS A 58 -11.50 15.51 14.14
CA HIS A 58 -10.83 15.91 15.37
C HIS A 58 -9.46 16.54 15.12
N ASP A 59 -9.32 17.80 15.53
CA ASP A 59 -8.08 18.56 15.36
C ASP A 59 -6.87 17.99 16.13
N ASN A 60 -7.08 17.17 17.16
CA ASN A 60 -6.00 16.62 17.98
C ASN A 60 -5.77 15.12 17.79
N LEU A 61 -6.38 14.51 16.76
CA LEU A 61 -6.24 13.08 16.47
C LEU A 61 -5.47 12.87 15.16
N PHE A 62 -4.47 11.98 15.20
CA PHE A 62 -3.67 11.63 14.04
C PHE A 62 -3.63 10.12 13.82
N VAL A 63 -3.70 9.70 12.55
CA VAL A 63 -3.48 8.35 12.06
C VAL A 63 -2.16 8.33 11.30
N VAL A 64 -1.32 7.34 11.57
CA VAL A 64 0.08 7.36 11.15
C VAL A 64 0.48 6.04 10.48
N GLY A 65 1.22 6.13 9.36
CA GLY A 65 1.80 4.96 8.69
C GLY A 65 0.84 4.21 7.76
N ALA A 66 0.93 2.87 7.75
CA ALA A 66 0.25 2.00 6.78
C ALA A 66 -1.27 2.25 6.58
N PRO A 67 -2.06 2.54 7.63
CA PRO A 67 -3.49 2.75 7.48
C PRO A 67 -3.86 3.90 6.55
N THR A 68 -2.97 4.89 6.38
CA THR A 68 -3.27 6.11 5.60
C THR A 68 -3.11 5.94 4.10
N LEU A 69 -2.52 4.83 3.61
CA LEU A 69 -2.31 4.65 2.17
C LEU A 69 -3.64 4.61 1.40
N PRO A 70 -3.84 5.46 0.38
CA PRO A 70 -5.03 5.43 -0.44
C PRO A 70 -4.98 4.36 -1.54
N THR A 71 -3.79 3.82 -1.83
CA THR A 71 -3.55 2.88 -2.93
C THR A 71 -2.65 1.72 -2.50
N GLY A 72 -2.92 0.55 -3.07
CA GLY A 72 -2.00 -0.59 -3.02
C GLY A 72 -0.96 -0.51 -4.13
N GLY A 73 0.29 -0.85 -3.82
CA GLY A 73 1.39 -0.93 -4.78
C GLY A 73 1.83 -2.37 -5.06
N CYS A 74 2.82 -2.52 -5.95
CA CYS A 74 3.40 -3.82 -6.31
C CYS A 74 4.71 -4.12 -5.56
N THR A 75 5.17 -3.23 -4.68
CA THR A 75 6.44 -3.32 -3.95
C THR A 75 6.21 -3.39 -2.44
N ASN A 76 7.25 -3.80 -1.71
CA ASN A 76 7.22 -3.84 -0.26
C ASN A 76 7.02 -2.42 0.30
N ALA A 77 5.97 -2.25 1.09
CA ALA A 77 5.45 -0.92 1.43
C ALA A 77 6.03 -0.32 2.71
N THR A 78 6.84 -1.05 3.48
CA THR A 78 7.38 -0.61 4.78
C THR A 78 8.10 0.73 4.70
N LEU A 79 8.91 0.96 3.66
CA LEU A 79 9.62 2.24 3.50
C LEU A 79 8.63 3.41 3.32
N THR A 80 7.55 3.20 2.57
CA THR A 80 6.47 4.18 2.43
C THR A 80 5.76 4.41 3.76
N PHE A 81 5.51 3.37 4.54
CA PHE A 81 4.88 3.50 5.87
C PHE A 81 5.73 4.35 6.81
N VAL A 82 7.05 4.14 6.82
CA VAL A 82 8.00 4.96 7.59
C VAL A 82 8.02 6.41 7.09
N ALA A 83 8.07 6.62 5.77
CA ALA A 83 8.06 7.98 5.21
C ALA A 83 6.79 8.76 5.59
N LEU A 84 5.62 8.13 5.53
CA LEU A 84 4.36 8.71 6.00
C LEU A 84 4.38 8.99 7.50
N THR A 85 4.96 8.07 8.27
CA THR A 85 5.10 8.20 9.73
C THR A 85 5.90 9.44 10.11
N LEU A 86 7.06 9.63 9.47
CA LEU A 86 7.92 10.78 9.71
C LEU A 86 7.25 12.10 9.29
N ARG A 87 6.54 12.10 8.14
CA ARG A 87 5.79 13.28 7.68
C ARG A 87 4.68 13.68 8.68
N SER A 88 3.93 12.72 9.20
CA SER A 88 2.90 12.97 10.21
C SER A 88 3.51 13.46 11.52
N ALA A 89 4.62 12.87 11.97
CA ALA A 89 5.32 13.30 13.18
C ALA A 89 5.78 14.77 13.10
N GLU A 90 6.26 15.20 11.93
CA GLU A 90 6.64 16.60 11.69
C GLU A 90 5.44 17.56 11.77
N ALA A 91 4.27 17.14 11.25
CA ALA A 91 3.03 17.92 11.36
C ALA A 91 2.54 18.01 12.82
N ILE A 92 2.61 16.91 13.58
CA ILE A 92 2.28 16.88 15.01
C ILE A 92 3.20 17.85 15.78
N ALA A 93 4.51 17.81 15.52
CA ALA A 93 5.48 18.68 16.19
C ALA A 93 5.28 20.18 15.90
N ARG A 94 4.65 20.54 14.77
CA ARG A 94 4.26 21.92 14.45
C ARG A 94 2.90 22.34 15.02
N SER A 95 2.11 21.40 15.49
CA SER A 95 0.73 21.63 15.97
C SER A 95 0.66 21.90 17.48
N VAL A 96 1.81 21.90 18.16
CA VAL A 96 1.99 22.23 19.58
C VAL A 96 2.43 23.67 19.79
#